data_AF-A0A6B2LUZ4-F1
#
_entry.id   AF-A0A6B2LUZ4-F1
#
_cell.length_a   1.000
_cell.length_b   1.000
_cell.length_c   1.000
_cell.angle_alpha   90.00
_cell.angle_beta   90.00
_cell.angle_gamma   90.00
#
_symmetry.space_group_name_H-M   'P 1'
#
loop_
_entity.id
_entity.type
_entity.pdbx_description
1 polymer ?
#
loop_
_entity_poly.entity_id
_entity_poly.type
_entity_poly.pdbx_seq_one_letter_code
_entity_poly.pdbx_strand_id
1 'polypeptide(L)' 'MKWFLEASHHSYNNPLIILVGNQVDLREDLGTIQKLASRNEAPVSYEQALQVVQEIKAVKYMECS' A
#
# COMPACT_ATOMS: atom_id res chain seq x y z
N MET A 1 2.87 7.98 -5.40
CA MET A 1 3.16 9.16 -4.55
C MET A 1 2.17 10.34 -4.67
N LYS A 2 1.05 10.24 -5.41
CA LYS A 2 0.12 11.38 -5.55
C LYS A 2 -0.56 11.76 -4.21
N TRP A 3 -1.03 10.77 -3.47
CA TRP A 3 -1.70 10.95 -2.17
C TRP A 3 -0.81 11.55 -1.07
N PHE A 4 0.48 11.21 -1.05
CA PHE A 4 1.43 11.78 -0.08
C PHE A 4 1.60 13.29 -0.27
N LEU A 5 1.74 13.75 -1.53
CA LEU A 5 1.89 15.16 -1.85
C LEU A 5 0.61 15.95 -1.53
N GLU A 6 -0.57 15.35 -1.78
CA GLU A 6 -1.87 15.94 -1.41
C GLU A 6 -2.03 16.10 0.12
N ALA A 7 -1.68 15.07 0.90
CA ALA A 7 -1.75 15.10 2.36
C ALA A 7 -0.79 16.13 2.97
N SER A 8 0.40 16.27 2.40
CA SER A 8 1.42 17.24 2.81
C SER A 8 1.01 18.68 2.47
N HIS A 9 0.39 18.91 1.31
CA HIS A 9 -0.03 20.25 0.88
C HIS A 9 -1.26 20.78 1.65
N HIS A 10 -2.10 19.90 2.20
CA HIS A 10 -3.34 20.28 2.89
C HIS A 10 -3.19 20.45 4.42
N SER A 11 -2.10 19.97 5.04
CA SER A 11 -2.04 19.84 6.51
C SER A 11 -0.98 20.75 7.15
N TYR A 12 -1.42 21.73 7.95
CA TYR A 12 -0.55 22.70 8.64
C TYR A 12 0.18 22.13 9.88
N ASN A 13 0.10 20.83 10.15
CA ASN A 13 0.85 20.15 11.22
C ASN A 13 0.82 18.64 10.92
N ASN A 14 1.97 18.07 10.55
CA ASN A 14 2.25 16.64 10.36
C ASN A 14 1.02 15.75 10.07
N PRO A 15 0.64 15.54 8.81
CA PRO A 15 -0.46 14.63 8.48
C PRO A 15 -0.17 13.22 9.02
N LEU A 16 -1.12 12.65 9.78
CA LEU A 16 -1.07 11.25 10.20
C LEU A 16 -1.42 10.38 8.98
N ILE A 17 -0.41 9.90 8.27
CA ILE A 17 -0.59 9.07 7.08
C ILE A 17 -0.76 7.61 7.52
N ILE A 18 -1.83 6.94 7.07
CA ILE A 18 -2.05 5.51 7.32
C ILE A 18 -2.00 4.80 5.97
N LEU A 19 -1.15 3.80 5.84
CA LEU A 19 -1.12 2.95 4.65
C LEU A 19 -2.16 1.84 4.85
N VAL A 20 -3.09 1.67 3.91
CA VAL A 20 -4.09 0.61 3.93
C VAL A 20 -3.85 -0.34 2.76
N GLY A 21 -3.52 -1.59 3.04
CA GLY A 21 -3.53 -2.68 2.07
C GLY A 21 -4.95 -3.24 1.94
N ASN A 22 -5.57 -3.07 0.77
CA ASN A 22 -6.89 -3.64 0.47
C ASN A 22 -6.73 -4.89 -0.40
N GLN A 23 -7.71 -5.80 -0.37
CA GLN A 23 -7.74 -7.03 -1.18
C GLN A 23 -6.66 -8.05 -0.81
N VAL A 24 -6.38 -8.22 0.49
CA VAL A 24 -5.38 -9.19 0.97
C VAL A 24 -5.76 -10.63 0.64
N ASP A 25 -7.06 -10.92 0.56
CA ASP A 25 -7.64 -12.18 0.08
C ASP A 25 -7.14 -12.56 -1.33
N LEU A 26 -6.86 -11.58 -2.19
CA LEU A 26 -6.37 -11.84 -3.54
C LEU A 26 -4.88 -12.27 -3.59
N ARG A 27 -4.15 -12.22 -2.47
CA ARG A 27 -2.79 -12.77 -2.38
C ARG A 27 -2.78 -14.30 -2.48
N GLU A 28 -3.87 -14.96 -2.12
CA GLU A 28 -4.02 -16.42 -2.18
C GLU A 28 -4.86 -16.88 -3.38
N ASP A 29 -5.51 -15.94 -4.08
CA ASP A 29 -6.30 -16.25 -5.27
C ASP A 29 -5.41 -16.55 -6.49
N LEU A 30 -5.34 -17.82 -6.87
CA LEU A 30 -4.57 -18.30 -8.01
C LEU A 30 -4.94 -17.59 -9.33
N GLY A 31 -6.20 -17.18 -9.50
CA GLY A 31 -6.66 -16.45 -10.68
C GLY A 31 -6.04 -15.05 -10.77
N THR A 32 -5.94 -14.36 -9.63
CA THR A 32 -5.31 -13.04 -9.52
C THR A 32 -3.80 -13.13 -9.63
N ILE A 33 -3.17 -14.16 -9.05
CA ILE A 33 -1.74 -14.42 -9.23
C ILE A 33 -1.41 -14.64 -10.72
N GLN A 34 -2.19 -15.44 -11.45
CA GLN A 34 -1.96 -15.63 -12.89
C GLN A 34 -2.17 -14.34 -13.70
N LYS A 35 -3.19 -13.54 -13.36
CA LYS A 35 -3.40 -12.23 -14.00
C LYS A 35 -2.24 -11.27 -13.74
N LEU A 36 -1.75 -11.20 -12.50
CA LEU A 36 -0.59 -10.37 -12.14
C LEU A 36 0.68 -10.88 -12.85
N ALA A 37 0.91 -12.19 -12.87
CA ALA A 37 2.03 -12.81 -13.58
C ALA A 37 2.01 -12.51 -15.08
N SER A 38 0.82 -12.47 -15.72
CA SER A 38 0.70 -12.07 -17.12
C SER A 38 1.11 -10.61 -17.39
N ARG A 39 1.12 -9.78 -16.35
CA ARG A 39 1.57 -8.39 -16.36
C ARG A 39 2.99 -8.21 -15.83
N ASN A 40 3.70 -9.30 -15.50
CA ASN A 40 4.97 -9.30 -14.77
C ASN A 40 4.89 -8.57 -13.41
N GLU A 41 3.71 -8.51 -12.81
CA GLU A 41 3.49 -7.96 -11.49
C GLU A 41 3.35 -9.10 -10.48
N ALA A 42 3.71 -8.83 -9.23
CA ALA A 42 3.51 -9.75 -8.12
C ALA A 42 2.61 -9.08 -7.07
N PRO A 43 1.87 -9.87 -6.28
CA PRO A 43 1.15 -9.34 -5.14
C PRO A 43 2.12 -8.58 -4.22
N VAL A 44 1.71 -7.42 -3.71
CA VAL A 44 2.53 -6.63 -2.81
C VAL A 44 2.74 -7.42 -1.52
N SER A 45 3.99 -7.71 -1.20
CA SER A 45 4.38 -8.37 0.05
C SER A 45 4.26 -7.42 1.24
N TYR A 46 4.07 -7.98 2.43
CA TYR A 46 4.07 -7.20 3.68
C TYR A 46 5.36 -6.37 3.85
N GLU A 47 6.51 -6.93 3.50
CA GLU A 47 7.81 -6.24 3.56
C GLU A 47 7.87 -5.04 2.61
N GLN A 48 7.30 -5.14 1.41
CA GLN A 48 7.21 -4.02 0.47
C GLN A 48 6.28 -2.93 1.02
N ALA A 49 5.15 -3.32 1.62
CA ALA A 49 4.25 -2.36 2.26
C ALA A 49 4.94 -1.62 3.42
N LEU A 50 5.75 -2.32 4.23
CA LEU A 50 6.54 -1.69 5.29
C LEU A 50 7.61 -0.73 4.76
N GLN A 51 8.27 -1.05 3.66
CA GLN A 51 9.21 -0.12 3.01
C GLN A 51 8.48 1.17 2.58
N VAL A 52 7.30 1.03 1.99
CA VAL A 52 6.47 2.19 1.59
C VAL A 52 6.02 2.99 2.82
N VAL A 53 5.64 2.33 3.92
CA VAL A 53 5.30 2.99 5.20
C VAL A 53 6.45 3.84 5.71
N GLN A 54 7.67 3.30 5.67
CA GLN A 54 8.88 4.03 6.07
C GLN A 54 9.17 5.21 5.13
N GLU A 55 9.04 4.99 3.81
CA GLU A 55 9.29 6.01 2.80
C GLU A 55 8.33 7.20 2.92
N ILE A 56 7.04 6.93 3.14
CA ILE A 56 6.01 7.97 3.29
C ILE A 56 5.84 8.45 4.73
N LYS A 57 6.62 7.91 5.69
CA LYS A 57 6.49 8.15 7.13
C LYS A 57 5.06 7.96 7.63
N ALA A 58 4.40 6.91 7.16
CA ALA A 58 3.09 6.54 7.65
C ALA A 58 3.17 6.11 9.12
N VAL A 59 2.18 6.53 9.88
CA VAL A 59 2.01 6.28 11.32
C VAL A 59 1.63 4.83 11.56
N LYS A 60 0.88 4.22 10.63
CA LYS A 60 0.39 2.86 10.77
C LYS A 60 0.16 2.22 9.41
N TYR A 61 0.39 0.91 9.33
CA TYR A 61 -0.07 0.05 8.26
C TYR A 61 -1.27 -0.75 8.74
N MET A 62 -2.33 -0.81 7.93
CA MET A 62 -3.51 -1.63 8.17
C MET A 62 -3.81 -2.47 6.95
N GLU A 63 -4.21 -3.71 7.16
CA GLU A 63 -4.66 -4.61 6.10
C GLU A 63 -6.14 -4.87 6.31
N CYS A 64 -6.93 -4.77 5.23
CA CYS A 64 -8.36 -5.05 5.23
C CYS A 64 -8.69 -5.93 4.02
N SER A 65 -9.66 -6.83 4.21
CA SER A 65 -10.29 -7.69 3.21
C SER A 65 -11.76 -7.33 3.14
#